data_AF-A0A5K0YDF2-F1
#
_entry.id   AF-A0A5K0YDF2-F1
#
_cell.length_a   1.000
_cell.length_b   1.000
_cell.length_c   1.000
_cell.angle_alpha   90.00
_cell.angle_beta   90.00
_cell.angle_gamma   90.00
#
_symmetry.space_group_name_H-M   'P 1'
#
loop_
_entity.id
_entity.type
_entity.pdbx_description
1 polymer ?
#
loop_
_entity_poly.entity_id
_entity_poly.type
_entity_poly.pdbx_seq_one_letter_code
_entity_poly.pdbx_strand_id
1 'polypeptide(L)' 'MNLLASESKLREIADPSCEGVQPESLDALVLIAMQCVSSNPEDRPTMHRVVQILESEVMTPCPSDFYDSE' A
#
# COMPACT_ATOMS: atom_id res chain seq x y z
N MET A 1 15.39 -10.23 1.79
CA MET A 1 15.94 -9.89 0.45
C MET A 1 14.75 -9.77 -0.51
N ASN A 2 14.23 -8.55 -0.71
CA ASN A 2 13.10 -8.33 -1.62
C ASN A 2 13.66 -8.28 -3.05
N LEU A 3 13.66 -9.45 -3.72
CA LEU A 3 14.23 -9.66 -5.04
C LEU A 3 13.57 -8.80 -6.14
N LEU A 4 12.38 -8.25 -5.88
CA LEU A 4 11.60 -7.41 -6.80
C LEU A 4 11.86 -5.90 -6.65
N ALA A 5 12.62 -5.48 -5.62
CA ALA A 5 12.84 -4.06 -5.29
C ALA A 5 13.98 -3.40 -6.09
N SER A 6 14.46 -4.02 -7.18
CA SER A 6 15.19 -3.25 -8.18
C SER A 6 14.18 -2.31 -8.84
N GLU A 7 14.31 -1.01 -8.61
CA GLU A 7 13.32 0.06 -8.86
C GLU A 7 12.63 0.00 -10.24
N SER A 8 13.21 -0.65 -11.25
CA SER A 8 12.60 -0.79 -12.58
C SER A 8 11.50 -1.86 -12.70
N LYS A 9 11.31 -2.74 -11.71
CA LYS A 9 10.34 -3.86 -11.77
C LYS A 9 9.12 -3.73 -10.86
N LEU A 10 9.05 -2.71 -10.03
CA LEU A 10 7.93 -2.55 -9.08
C LEU A 10 6.57 -2.43 -9.78
N ARG A 11 6.53 -1.90 -11.00
CA ARG A 11 5.30 -1.77 -11.79
C ARG A 11 4.90 -3.07 -12.49
N GLU A 12 5.81 -4.04 -12.63
CA GLU A 12 5.54 -5.35 -13.21
C GLU A 12 4.87 -6.32 -12.23
N ILE A 13 4.77 -5.95 -10.95
CA ILE A 13 4.12 -6.81 -9.94
C ILE A 13 2.60 -6.72 -9.98
N ALA A 14 2.06 -5.65 -10.59
CA ALA A 14 0.62 -5.47 -10.69
C ALA A 14 0.04 -6.59 -11.58
N ASP A 15 -1.09 -7.16 -11.15
CA ASP A 15 -1.78 -8.18 -11.93
C ASP A 15 -2.17 -7.58 -13.30
N PRO A 16 -1.82 -8.22 -14.43
CA PRO A 16 -2.16 -7.73 -15.76
C PRO A 16 -3.67 -7.58 -16.02
N SER A 17 -4.51 -8.24 -15.22
CA SER A 17 -5.97 -8.13 -15.28
C SER A 17 -6.52 -6.90 -14.55
N CYS A 18 -5.71 -6.18 -13.77
CA CYS A 18 -6.12 -4.93 -13.14
C CYS A 18 -6.13 -3.78 -14.18
N GLU A 19 -7.31 -3.31 -14.53
CA GLU A 19 -7.49 -2.15 -15.39
C GLU A 19 -7.41 -0.83 -14.58
N GLY A 20 -6.90 0.23 -15.22
CA GLY A 20 -6.96 1.58 -14.65
C GLY A 20 -6.07 1.85 -13.43
N VAL A 21 -5.06 1.00 -13.18
CA VAL A 21 -4.13 1.16 -12.06
C VAL A 21 -3.39 2.49 -12.17
N GLN A 22 -3.58 3.36 -11.18
CA GLN A 22 -2.83 4.61 -11.07
C GLN A 22 -1.43 4.30 -10.54
N PRO A 23 -0.37 4.72 -11.23
CA PRO A 23 0.98 4.36 -10.84
C PRO A 23 1.40 4.96 -9.51
N GLU A 24 0.91 6.16 -9.17
CA GLU A 24 1.17 6.80 -7.89
C GLU A 24 0.57 5.99 -6.73
N SER A 25 -0.68 5.53 -6.87
CA SER A 25 -1.32 4.66 -5.88
C SER A 25 -0.63 3.29 -5.79
N LEU A 26 -0.16 2.74 -6.92
CA LEU A 26 0.60 1.50 -6.94
C LEU A 26 1.93 1.65 -6.19
N ASP A 27 2.68 2.72 -6.43
CA ASP A 27 3.94 2.99 -5.75
C ASP A 27 3.73 3.11 -4.24
N ALA A 28 2.68 3.83 -3.80
CA ALA A 28 2.32 3.93 -2.39
C ALA A 28 2.00 2.56 -1.77
N LEU A 29 1.17 1.75 -2.44
CA LEU A 29 0.81 0.39 -2.00
C LEU A 29 2.05 -0.51 -1.85
N VAL A 30 2.95 -0.45 -2.83
CA VAL A 30 4.18 -1.23 -2.84
C VAL A 30 5.10 -0.84 -1.69
N LEU A 31 5.27 0.46 -1.44
CA LEU A 31 6.09 0.97 -0.34
C LEU A 31 5.56 0.49 1.01
N ILE A 32 4.25 0.58 1.25
CA ILE A 32 3.62 0.10 2.49
C ILE A 32 3.80 -1.42 2.62
N ALA A 33 3.55 -2.18 1.54
CA ALA A 33 3.69 -3.63 1.56
C ALA A 33 5.12 -4.06 1.92
N MET A 34 6.14 -3.38 1.36
CA MET A 34 7.55 -3.63 1.69
C MET A 34 7.86 -3.35 3.17
N GLN A 35 7.32 -2.28 3.74
CA GLN A 35 7.51 -1.96 5.16
C GLN A 35 6.83 -2.99 6.07
N CYS A 36 5.58 -3.40 5.76
CA CYS A 36 4.84 -4.41 6.52
C CYS A 36 5.56 -5.76 6.61
N VAL A 37 6.28 -6.14 5.56
CA VAL A 37 7.02 -7.41 5.49
C VAL A 37 8.51 -7.25 5.81
N SER A 38 8.92 -6.12 6.40
CA SER A 38 10.32 -5.91 6.75
C SER A 38 10.83 -7.04 7.67
N SER A 39 12.06 -7.48 7.39
CA SER A 39 12.75 -8.46 8.22
C SER A 39 13.12 -7.87 9.58
N ASN A 40 13.26 -6.55 9.67
CA ASN A 40 13.42 -5.83 10.93
C ASN A 40 12.04 -5.45 11.48
N PRO A 41 11.65 -5.91 12.69
CA PRO A 41 10.35 -5.59 13.27
C PRO A 41 10.11 -4.08 13.47
N GLU A 42 11.16 -3.31 13.77
CA GLU A 42 11.05 -1.86 14.03
C GLU A 42 10.69 -1.05 12.78
N ASP A 43 10.95 -1.58 11.59
CA ASP A 43 10.57 -0.93 10.33
C ASP A 43 9.11 -1.20 9.95
N ARG A 44 8.43 -2.13 10.66
CA ARG A 44 7.04 -2.45 10.37
C ARG A 44 6.13 -1.37 10.95
N PRO A 45 5.27 -0.74 10.14
CA PRO A 45 4.33 0.23 10.63
C PRO A 45 3.29 -0.43 11.52
N THR A 46 2.71 0.35 12.43
CA THR A 46 1.51 -0.08 13.15
C THR A 46 0.35 -0.23 12.17
N MET A 47 -0.61 -1.11 12.45
CA MET A 47 -1.81 -1.24 11.62
C MET A 47 -2.58 0.08 11.48
N HIS A 48 -2.60 0.92 12.53
CA HIS A 48 -3.18 2.25 12.45
C HIS A 48 -2.50 3.12 11.38
N ARG A 49 -1.16 3.10 11.32
CA ARG A 49 -0.41 3.83 10.30
C ARG A 49 -0.64 3.26 8.89
N VAL A 50 -0.76 1.94 8.76
CA VAL A 50 -1.10 1.29 7.48
C VAL A 50 -2.44 1.79 6.96
N VAL A 51 -3.49 1.77 7.79
CA VAL A 51 -4.83 2.23 7.41
C VAL A 51 -4.81 3.70 7.00
N GLN A 52 -4.16 4.58 7.77
CA GLN A 52 -4.03 6.00 7.43
C GLN A 52 -3.45 6.24 6.03
N ILE A 53 -2.41 5.51 5.64
CA ILE A 53 -1.78 5.70 4.33
C ILE A 53 -2.67 5.13 3.21
N LEU A 54 -3.34 3.99 3.44
CA LEU A 54 -4.29 3.44 2.48
C LEU A 54 -5.48 4.39 2.25
N GLU A 55 -5.95 5.06 3.30
CA GLU A 55 -6.99 6.07 3.22
C GLU A 55 -6.54 7.33 2.46
N SER A 56 -5.28 7.77 2.61
CA SER A 56 -4.80 8.99 1.95
C SER A 56 -4.41 8.80 0.48
N GLU A 57 -3.84 7.65 0.12
CA GLU A 57 -3.23 7.41 -1.21
C GLU A 57 -4.12 6.60 -2.16
N VAL A 58 -5.13 5.88 -1.63
CA VAL A 58 -5.91 4.90 -2.41
C VAL A 58 -7.41 5.15 -2.35
N MET A 59 -7.95 5.60 -1.21
CA MET A 59 -9.38 5.92 -1.10
C MET A 59 -9.65 7.38 -1.47
N THR A 60 -10.67 7.60 -2.30
CA THR A 60 -11.30 8.93 -2.42
C THR A 60 -12.05 9.23 -1.12
N PRO A 61 -12.32 10.51 -0.78
CA PRO A 61 -12.91 10.91 0.49
C PRO A 61 -14.40 10.55 0.54
N CYS A 62 -14.70 9.25 0.57
CA CYS A 62 -15.97 8.71 1.00
C CYS A 62 -15.67 7.99 2.32
N PRO A 63 -16.09 8.54 3.47
CA PRO A 63 -15.95 7.84 4.73
C PRO A 63 -16.74 6.54 4.63
N SER A 64 -16.10 5.40 4.88
CA SER A 64 -16.85 4.17 5.09
C SER A 64 -17.64 4.35 6.38
N ASP A 65 -18.98 4.25 6.31
CA ASP A 65 -19.92 4.31 7.45
C ASP A 65 -19.65 3.25 8.55
N PHE A 66 -18.60 2.46 8.39
CA PHE A 66 -18.18 1.40 9.31
C PHE A 66 -17.47 1.92 10.58
N TYR A 67 -16.91 3.15 10.55
CA TYR A 67 -16.22 3.74 11.71
C TYR A 67 -17.10 4.65 12.58
N ASP A 68 -18.31 5.00 12.15
CA ASP A 68 -19.25 5.89 12.87
C ASP A 68 -20.27 5.14 13.74
N SER A 69 -20.00 3.89 14.12
CA SER A 69 -20.82 3.17 15.10
C SER A 69 -20.22 3.30 16.49
N GLU A 70 -20.62 4.36 17.21
CA GLU A 70 -20.50 4.48 18.68
C GLU A 70 -21.51 3.57 19.41
#